data_AF-A0A662SJC0-F1
#
_entry.id   AF-A0A662SJC0-F1
#
_cell.length_a   1.000
_cell.length_b   1.000
_cell.length_c   1.000
_cell.angle_alpha   90.00
_cell.angle_beta   90.00
_cell.angle_gamma   90.00
#
_symmetry.space_group_name_H-M   'P 1'
#
loop_
_entity.id
_entity.type
_entity.pdbx_description
1 polymer ?
#
loop_
_entity_poly.entity_id
_entity_poly.type
_entity_poly.pdbx_seq_one_letter_code
_entity_poly.pdbx_strand_id
1 'polypeptide(L)'
;SRAEVPARDAEKLARLARRIDFVTDQVKNTALSLELVMRVGGGLPPGFSDVLREMVSKLVEEVSAAVSAVRSALDSPERAAEFISEVERAEHEIDLLYHRAKGVLPADAPPRTVVLLSDLVDEVESAADLCEDATDVLTELLVRLSLPGGPSPP
;
A
#
# COMPACT_ATOMS: atom_id res chain seq x y z
N SER A 1 12.75 22.89 -23.22
CA SER A 1 13.69 23.18 -22.12
C SER A 1 13.42 22.17 -21.02
N ARG A 2 14.42 21.39 -20.58
CA ARG A 2 14.29 20.67 -19.31
C ARG A 2 14.39 21.75 -18.24
N ALA A 3 13.29 22.07 -17.57
CA ALA A 3 13.39 22.77 -16.30
C ALA A 3 14.30 21.91 -15.41
N GLU A 4 15.43 22.45 -14.96
CA GLU A 4 16.30 21.73 -14.03
C GLU A 4 15.52 21.62 -12.72
N VAL A 5 14.97 20.43 -12.47
CA VAL A 5 14.44 20.07 -11.15
C VAL A 5 15.62 20.18 -10.17
N PRO A 6 15.53 20.99 -9.10
CA PRO A 6 16.62 21.10 -8.15
C PRO A 6 17.04 19.72 -7.65
N ALA A 7 18.35 19.48 -7.48
CA ALA A 7 18.88 18.14 -7.19
C ALA A 7 18.19 17.45 -6.00
N ARG A 8 17.83 18.22 -4.96
CA ARG A 8 17.12 17.73 -3.78
C ARG A 8 15.66 17.36 -4.08
N ASP A 9 14.99 18.04 -5.01
CA ASP A 9 13.64 17.66 -5.47
C ASP A 9 13.69 16.38 -6.32
N ALA A 10 14.71 16.27 -7.18
CA ALA A 10 14.95 15.07 -7.97
C ALA A 10 15.21 13.84 -7.09
N GLU A 11 15.97 14.00 -6.00
CA GLU A 11 16.21 12.94 -5.00
C GLU A 11 14.90 12.47 -4.35
N LYS A 12 14.04 13.41 -3.90
CA LYS A 12 12.75 13.07 -3.29
C LYS A 12 11.80 12.38 -4.28
N LEU A 13 11.72 12.88 -5.52
CA LEU A 13 10.94 12.25 -6.58
C LEU A 13 11.44 10.83 -6.90
N ALA A 14 12.76 10.63 -6.93
CA ALA A 14 13.35 9.31 -7.12
C ALA A 14 13.05 8.36 -5.94
N ARG A 15 13.08 8.87 -4.69
CA ARG A 15 12.69 8.12 -3.49
C ARG A 15 11.21 7.71 -3.55
N LEU A 16 10.32 8.64 -3.91
CA LEU A 16 8.89 8.37 -4.08
C LEU A 16 8.65 7.30 -5.16
N ALA A 17 9.26 7.46 -6.34
CA ALA A 17 9.15 6.50 -7.43
C ALA A 17 9.60 5.09 -7.01
N ARG A 18 10.68 4.99 -6.24
CA ARG A 18 11.15 3.71 -5.69
C ARG A 18 10.17 3.11 -4.69
N ARG A 19 9.56 3.91 -3.83
CA ARG A 19 8.55 3.41 -2.88
C ARG A 19 7.33 2.86 -3.60
N ILE A 20 6.83 3.57 -4.62
CA ILE A 20 5.73 3.08 -5.46
C ILE A 20 6.10 1.76 -6.16
N ASP A 21 7.33 1.64 -6.68
CA ASP A 21 7.83 0.40 -7.28
C ASP A 21 7.76 -0.78 -6.30
N PHE A 22 8.17 -0.55 -5.04
CA PHE A 22 8.04 -1.56 -3.97
C PHE A 22 6.60 -1.99 -3.72
N VAL A 23 5.63 -1.06 -3.71
CA VAL A 23 4.21 -1.41 -3.61
C VAL A 23 3.81 -2.35 -4.76
N THR A 24 4.21 -2.03 -5.99
CA THR A 24 3.85 -2.85 -7.16
C THR A 24 4.48 -4.23 -7.14
N ASP A 25 5.74 -4.33 -6.72
CA ASP A 25 6.43 -5.61 -6.54
C ASP A 25 5.77 -6.44 -5.44
N GLN A 26 5.37 -5.80 -4.34
CA GLN A 26 4.73 -6.48 -3.22
C GLN A 26 3.33 -6.99 -3.58
N VAL A 27 2.51 -6.19 -4.25
CA VAL A 27 1.19 -6.62 -4.77
C VAL A 27 1.32 -7.84 -5.70
N LYS A 28 2.38 -7.87 -6.52
CA LYS A 28 2.69 -9.03 -7.37
C LYS A 28 3.06 -10.25 -6.52
N ASN A 29 3.86 -10.09 -5.47
CA ASN A 29 4.20 -11.18 -4.54
C ASN A 29 2.93 -11.72 -3.86
N THR A 30 2.04 -10.85 -3.37
CA THR A 30 0.73 -11.24 -2.82
C THR A 30 -0.07 -12.09 -3.80
N ALA A 31 -0.13 -11.70 -5.08
CA ALA A 31 -0.84 -12.44 -6.11
C ALA A 31 -0.23 -13.82 -6.38
N LEU A 32 1.10 -13.92 -6.41
CA LEU A 32 1.83 -15.19 -6.56
C LEU A 32 1.63 -16.11 -5.35
N SER A 33 1.62 -15.55 -4.14
CA SER A 33 1.32 -16.29 -2.90
C SER A 33 -0.10 -16.83 -2.90
N LEU A 34 -1.10 -16.05 -3.33
CA LEU A 34 -2.47 -16.51 -3.51
C LEU A 34 -2.55 -17.65 -4.54
N GLU A 35 -1.88 -17.50 -5.68
CA GLU A 35 -1.83 -18.55 -6.70
C GLU A 35 -1.21 -19.85 -6.15
N LEU A 36 -0.14 -19.74 -5.35
CA LEU A 36 0.48 -20.89 -4.70
C LEU A 36 -0.49 -21.58 -3.73
N VAL A 37 -1.22 -20.83 -2.90
CA VAL A 37 -2.26 -21.35 -2.01
C VAL A 37 -3.34 -22.09 -2.80
N MET A 38 -3.77 -21.56 -3.96
CA MET A 38 -4.78 -22.20 -4.82
C MET A 38 -4.27 -23.48 -5.50
N ARG A 39 -2.98 -23.56 -5.81
CA ARG A 39 -2.38 -24.75 -6.44
C ARG A 39 -2.08 -25.86 -5.44
N VAL A 40 -1.66 -25.50 -4.22
CA VAL A 40 -1.14 -26.44 -3.22
C VAL A 40 -2.18 -26.80 -2.14
N GLY A 41 -3.13 -25.90 -1.89
CA GLY A 41 -4.20 -26.03 -0.90
C GLY A 41 -5.54 -26.36 -1.54
N GLY A 42 -6.42 -27.07 -0.81
CA GLY A 42 -7.79 -27.39 -1.24
C GLY A 42 -8.74 -26.19 -1.30
N GLY A 43 -8.24 -24.98 -1.58
CA GLY A 43 -8.98 -23.72 -1.56
C GLY A 43 -8.82 -22.91 -0.27
N LEU A 44 -9.43 -21.72 -0.23
CA LEU A 44 -9.50 -20.88 0.96
C LEU A 44 -10.62 -21.37 1.90
N PRO A 45 -10.36 -21.57 3.20
CA PRO A 45 -11.42 -21.83 4.16
C PRO A 45 -12.43 -20.67 4.17
N PRO A 46 -13.76 -20.91 4.28
CA PRO A 46 -14.77 -19.86 4.14
C PRO A 46 -14.54 -18.65 5.08
N GLY A 47 -14.39 -18.89 6.38
CA GLY A 47 -14.21 -17.82 7.37
C GLY A 47 -12.90 -17.02 7.20
N PHE A 48 -11.86 -17.64 6.65
CA PHE A 48 -10.61 -16.96 6.30
C PHE A 48 -10.76 -16.18 4.99
N SER A 49 -11.45 -16.75 4.00
CA SER A 49 -11.67 -16.14 2.69
C SER A 49 -12.43 -14.81 2.78
N ASP A 50 -13.36 -14.69 3.73
CA ASP A 50 -14.13 -13.45 3.91
C ASP A 50 -13.25 -12.33 4.45
N VAL A 51 -12.44 -12.59 5.49
CA VAL A 51 -11.52 -11.60 6.06
C VAL A 51 -10.43 -11.23 5.05
N LEU A 52 -9.86 -12.21 4.34
CA LEU A 52 -8.87 -11.93 3.30
C LEU A 52 -9.44 -11.07 2.17
N ARG A 53 -10.68 -11.32 1.75
CA ARG A 53 -11.36 -10.50 0.73
C ARG A 53 -11.54 -9.07 1.22
N GLU A 54 -11.89 -8.89 2.48
CA GLU A 54 -12.02 -7.58 3.12
C GLU A 54 -10.67 -6.84 3.13
N MET A 55 -9.58 -7.51 3.54
CA MET A 55 -8.22 -6.94 3.52
C MET A 55 -7.81 -6.51 2.10
N VAL A 56 -7.99 -7.38 1.10
CA VAL A 56 -7.63 -7.06 -0.28
C VAL A 56 -8.48 -5.92 -0.83
N SER A 57 -9.77 -5.84 -0.47
CA SER A 57 -10.62 -4.71 -0.86
C SER A 57 -10.09 -3.39 -0.28
N LYS A 58 -9.63 -3.42 0.98
CA LYS A 58 -9.05 -2.24 1.64
C LYS A 58 -7.71 -1.84 1.05
N LEU A 59 -6.85 -2.79 0.73
CA LEU A 59 -5.60 -2.52 0.00
C LEU A 59 -5.86 -1.86 -1.36
N VAL A 60 -6.93 -2.26 -2.06
CA VAL A 60 -7.32 -1.61 -3.32
C VAL A 60 -7.79 -0.17 -3.08
N GLU A 61 -8.56 0.10 -2.02
CA GLU A 61 -8.96 1.46 -1.62
C GLU A 61 -7.72 2.31 -1.32
N GLU A 62 -6.80 1.78 -0.52
CA GLU A 62 -5.56 2.44 -0.11
C GLU A 62 -4.66 2.80 -1.31
N VAL A 63 -4.34 1.83 -2.16
CA VAL A 63 -3.52 2.06 -3.36
C VAL A 63 -4.20 3.07 -4.31
N SER A 64 -5.53 3.04 -4.40
CA SER A 64 -6.28 4.00 -5.22
C SER A 64 -6.21 5.43 -4.66
N ALA A 65 -6.27 5.57 -3.33
CA ALA A 65 -6.09 6.84 -2.65
C ALA A 65 -4.65 7.36 -2.83
N ALA A 66 -3.63 6.51 -2.66
CA ALA A 66 -2.23 6.88 -2.90
C ALA A 66 -1.98 7.37 -4.35
N VAL A 67 -2.55 6.68 -5.35
CA VAL A 67 -2.51 7.13 -6.75
C VAL A 67 -3.17 8.51 -6.92
N SER A 68 -4.29 8.74 -6.24
CA SER A 68 -5.03 10.01 -6.30
C SER A 68 -4.26 11.14 -5.60
N ALA A 69 -3.56 10.84 -4.51
CA ALA A 69 -2.65 11.76 -3.83
C ALA A 69 -1.51 12.18 -4.75
N VAL A 70 -0.81 11.22 -5.37
CA VAL A 70 0.29 11.50 -6.31
C VAL A 70 -0.18 12.35 -7.48
N ARG A 71 -1.36 12.06 -8.05
CA ARG A 71 -1.93 12.83 -9.16
C ARG A 71 -2.29 14.27 -8.76
N SER A 72 -2.72 14.47 -7.52
CA SER A 72 -3.14 15.78 -7.03
C SER A 72 -1.98 16.62 -6.50
N ALA A 73 -0.82 16.02 -6.25
CA ALA A 73 0.29 16.62 -5.51
C ALA A 73 0.81 17.96 -6.07
N LEU A 74 0.79 18.16 -7.39
CA LEU A 74 1.26 19.39 -8.03
C LEU A 74 0.14 20.41 -8.25
N ASP A 75 -1.09 19.96 -8.45
CA ASP A 75 -2.22 20.81 -8.83
C ASP A 75 -3.02 21.30 -7.62
N SER A 76 -3.14 20.48 -6.58
CA SER A 76 -3.86 20.79 -5.34
C SER A 76 -3.26 20.00 -4.18
N PRO A 77 -2.27 20.58 -3.47
CA PRO A 77 -1.68 19.98 -2.27
C PRO A 77 -2.71 19.65 -1.19
N GLU A 78 -3.78 20.44 -1.07
CA GLU A 78 -4.86 20.22 -0.12
C GLU A 78 -5.61 18.92 -0.43
N ARG A 79 -5.97 18.68 -1.70
CA ARG A 79 -6.58 17.41 -2.12
C ARG A 79 -5.62 16.24 -1.98
N ALA A 80 -4.33 16.46 -2.26
CA ALA A 80 -3.34 15.41 -2.04
C ALA A 80 -3.29 14.99 -0.57
N ALA A 81 -3.37 15.95 0.36
CA ALA A 81 -3.43 15.68 1.80
C ALA A 81 -4.73 14.96 2.22
N GLU A 82 -5.88 15.28 1.62
CA GLU A 82 -7.13 14.54 1.84
C GLU A 82 -6.97 13.06 1.46
N PHE A 83 -6.39 12.77 0.28
CA PHE A 83 -6.14 11.39 -0.15
C PHE A 83 -5.09 10.67 0.70
N ILE A 84 -4.07 11.37 1.23
CA ILE A 84 -3.11 10.78 2.17
C ILE A 84 -3.82 10.35 3.46
N SER A 85 -4.74 11.17 3.98
CA SER A 85 -5.54 10.78 5.15
C SER A 85 -6.45 9.58 4.87
N GLU A 86 -6.93 9.42 3.63
CA GLU A 86 -7.64 8.21 3.22
C GLU A 86 -6.75 6.95 3.21
N VAL A 87 -5.46 7.09 2.86
CA VAL A 87 -4.47 6.01 2.95
C VAL A 87 -4.25 5.60 4.41
N GLU A 88 -3.97 6.55 5.30
CA GLU A 88 -3.80 6.29 6.75
C GLU A 88 -5.03 5.57 7.35
N ARG A 89 -6.25 5.98 6.95
CA ARG A 89 -7.47 5.31 7.42
C ARG A 89 -7.59 3.88 6.90
N ALA A 90 -7.23 3.65 5.64
CA ALA A 90 -7.30 2.33 5.03
C ALA A 90 -6.25 1.37 5.60
N GLU A 91 -5.02 1.83 5.81
CA GLU A 91 -3.94 1.12 6.51
C GLU A 91 -4.41 0.66 7.90
N HIS A 92 -4.98 1.58 8.70
CA HIS A 92 -5.46 1.23 10.03
C HIS A 92 -6.56 0.16 10.02
N GLU A 93 -7.44 0.19 9.00
CA GLU A 93 -8.45 -0.86 8.81
C GLU A 93 -7.82 -2.21 8.41
N ILE A 94 -6.77 -2.20 7.59
CA ILE A 94 -6.01 -3.39 7.19
C ILE A 94 -5.30 -4.01 8.39
N ASP A 95 -4.70 -3.20 9.25
CA ASP A 95 -4.06 -3.60 10.50
C ASP A 95 -4.99 -4.39 11.44
N LEU A 96 -6.21 -3.90 11.61
CA LEU A 96 -7.22 -4.59 12.41
C LEU A 96 -7.64 -5.91 11.75
N LEU A 97 -7.78 -5.92 10.43
CA LEU A 97 -8.13 -7.10 9.67
C LEU A 97 -7.00 -8.14 9.64
N TYR A 98 -5.73 -7.72 9.66
CA TYR A 98 -4.55 -8.57 9.78
C TYR A 98 -4.63 -9.44 11.03
N HIS A 99 -4.83 -8.82 12.20
CA HIS A 99 -4.96 -9.54 13.46
C HIS A 99 -6.18 -10.47 13.47
N ARG A 100 -7.30 -10.02 12.88
CA ARG A 100 -8.49 -10.87 12.72
C ARG A 100 -8.20 -12.07 11.83
N ALA A 101 -7.49 -11.89 10.72
CA ALA A 101 -7.13 -12.94 9.77
C ALA A 101 -6.24 -14.00 10.43
N LYS A 102 -5.23 -13.57 11.21
CA LYS A 102 -4.41 -14.48 12.03
C LYS A 102 -5.25 -15.27 13.04
N GLY A 103 -6.24 -14.64 13.66
CA GLY A 103 -7.15 -15.27 14.62
C GLY A 103 -8.12 -16.29 14.02
N VAL A 104 -8.42 -16.23 12.73
CA VAL A 104 -9.33 -17.15 12.02
C VAL A 104 -8.60 -18.16 11.13
N LEU A 105 -7.28 -18.29 11.27
CA LEU A 105 -6.52 -19.35 10.61
C LEU A 105 -7.10 -20.73 10.98
N PRO A 106 -7.27 -21.64 10.01
CA PRO A 106 -7.94 -22.91 10.24
C PRO A 106 -7.12 -23.85 11.14
N ALA A 107 -7.63 -24.14 12.34
CA ALA A 107 -6.95 -25.01 13.32
C ALA A 107 -6.75 -26.45 12.83
N ASP A 108 -7.68 -26.97 12.03
CA ASP A 108 -7.67 -28.36 11.56
C ASP A 108 -7.02 -28.53 10.17
N ALA A 109 -6.44 -27.47 9.60
CA ALA A 109 -5.76 -27.56 8.31
C ALA A 109 -4.36 -28.17 8.44
N PRO A 110 -3.81 -28.77 7.37
CA PRO A 110 -2.42 -29.21 7.36
C PRO A 110 -1.47 -28.05 7.70
N PRO A 111 -0.40 -28.26 8.48
CA PRO A 111 0.52 -27.18 8.87
C PRO A 111 1.06 -26.37 7.69
N ARG A 112 1.37 -27.04 6.58
CA ARG A 112 1.78 -26.38 5.33
C ARG A 112 0.74 -25.37 4.84
N THR A 113 -0.54 -25.71 4.91
CA THR A 113 -1.63 -24.82 4.50
C THR A 113 -1.70 -23.61 5.43
N VAL A 114 -1.61 -23.82 6.75
CA VAL A 114 -1.65 -22.73 7.73
C VAL A 114 -0.50 -21.74 7.51
N VAL A 115 0.72 -22.25 7.23
CA VAL A 115 1.88 -21.40 6.90
C VAL A 115 1.60 -20.58 5.64
N LEU A 116 1.17 -21.20 4.54
CA LEU A 116 0.92 -20.47 3.29
C LEU A 116 -0.22 -19.43 3.43
N LEU A 117 -1.23 -19.70 4.23
CA LEU A 117 -2.29 -18.73 4.53
C LEU A 117 -1.79 -17.59 5.43
N SER A 118 -0.92 -17.90 6.40
CA SER A 118 -0.26 -16.90 7.24
C SER A 118 0.59 -15.96 6.39
N ASP A 119 1.45 -16.53 5.53
CA ASP A 119 2.32 -15.78 4.61
C ASP A 119 1.47 -14.90 3.69
N LEU A 120 0.37 -15.42 3.13
CA LEU A 120 -0.52 -14.62 2.28
C LEU A 120 -1.11 -13.40 3.01
N VAL A 121 -1.43 -13.53 4.30
CA VAL A 121 -1.91 -12.39 5.11
C VAL A 121 -0.79 -11.38 5.34
N ASP A 122 0.43 -11.85 5.63
CA ASP A 122 1.60 -10.99 5.80
C ASP A 122 1.91 -10.24 4.49
N GLU A 123 1.79 -10.90 3.33
CA GLU A 123 2.04 -10.27 2.03
C GLU A 123 1.04 -9.16 1.69
N VAL A 124 -0.21 -9.23 2.20
CA VAL A 124 -1.23 -8.18 2.02
C VAL A 124 -0.94 -6.98 2.93
N GLU A 125 -0.60 -7.22 4.20
CA GLU A 125 -0.25 -6.17 5.15
C GLU A 125 1.04 -5.45 4.71
N SER A 126 2.07 -6.18 4.29
CA SER A 126 3.30 -5.58 3.81
C SER A 126 3.10 -4.73 2.54
N ALA A 127 2.06 -5.00 1.75
CA ALA A 127 1.71 -4.15 0.62
C ALA A 127 1.07 -2.82 1.06
N ALA A 128 0.29 -2.85 2.14
CA ALA A 128 -0.31 -1.67 2.77
C ALA A 128 0.77 -0.79 3.40
N ASP A 129 1.64 -1.36 4.25
CA ASP A 129 2.76 -0.64 4.88
C ASP A 129 3.64 0.08 3.84
N LEU A 130 3.94 -0.59 2.72
CA LEU A 130 4.72 0.01 1.64
C LEU A 130 3.99 1.16 0.95
N CYS A 131 2.66 1.12 0.90
CA CYS A 131 1.81 2.15 0.34
C CYS A 131 1.78 3.37 1.26
N GLU A 132 1.61 3.16 2.58
CA GLU A 132 1.77 4.19 3.61
C GLU A 132 3.16 4.86 3.52
N ASP A 133 4.22 4.05 3.49
CA ASP A 133 5.62 4.48 3.33
C ASP A 133 5.84 5.36 2.08
N ALA A 134 5.11 5.07 0.99
CA ALA A 134 5.16 5.88 -0.23
C ALA A 134 4.47 7.23 -0.02
N THR A 135 3.31 7.24 0.64
CA THR A 135 2.60 8.47 0.98
C THR A 135 3.30 9.34 2.01
N ASP A 136 4.08 8.76 2.92
CA ASP A 136 4.95 9.51 3.84
C ASP A 136 5.99 10.34 3.08
N VAL A 137 6.64 9.74 2.08
CA VAL A 137 7.59 10.45 1.21
C VAL A 137 6.87 11.56 0.42
N LEU A 138 5.64 11.32 0.01
CA LEU A 138 4.81 12.34 -0.65
C LEU A 138 4.47 13.49 0.31
N THR A 139 4.08 13.22 1.55
CA THR A 139 3.84 14.21 2.60
C THR A 139 5.06 15.10 2.80
N GLU A 140 6.26 14.49 2.93
CA GLU A 140 7.51 15.24 3.03
C GLU A 140 7.80 16.13 1.80
N LEU A 141 7.31 15.75 0.61
CA LEU A 141 7.44 16.54 -0.61
C LEU A 141 6.44 17.69 -0.63
N LEU A 142 5.18 17.46 -0.26
CA LEU A 142 4.13 18.49 -0.19
C LEU A 142 4.52 19.61 0.77
N VAL A 143 4.93 19.25 2.00
CA VAL A 143 5.39 20.23 3.00
C VAL A 143 6.50 21.11 2.46
N ARG A 144 7.42 20.52 1.68
CA ARG A 144 8.52 21.28 1.07
C ARG A 144 8.03 22.25 0.01
N LEU A 145 7.13 21.82 -0.87
CA LEU A 145 6.58 22.66 -1.94
C LEU A 145 5.78 23.86 -1.37
N SER A 146 5.21 23.71 -0.18
CA SER A 146 4.50 24.78 0.53
C SER A 146 5.39 25.81 1.24
N LEU A 147 6.72 25.58 1.38
CA LEU A 147 7.64 26.50 2.05
C LEU A 147 8.20 27.58 1.09
N PRO A 148 8.46 28.82 1.57
CA PRO A 148 9.05 29.88 0.75
C PRO A 148 10.44 29.48 0.23
N GLY A 149 10.57 29.38 -1.10
CA GLY A 149 11.74 28.85 -1.81
C GLY A 149 11.45 27.67 -2.75
N GLY A 150 10.21 27.15 -2.75
CA GLY A 150 9.72 26.24 -3.78
C GLY A 150 9.57 26.93 -5.16
N PRO A 151 9.56 26.18 -6.26
CA PRO A 151 9.31 26.75 -7.57
C PRO A 151 7.95 27.46 -7.56
N SER A 152 7.91 28.70 -8.07
CA SER A 152 6.65 29.43 -8.22
C SER A 152 5.68 28.61 -9.09
N PRO A 153 4.38 28.57 -8.74
CA PRO A 153 3.39 27.93 -9.60
C PRO A 153 3.36 28.61 -10.98
N PRO A 154 2.98 27.87 -12.04
CA PRO A 154 2.91 28.39 -13.41
C PRO A 154 1.88 29.52 -13.58
#